data_AF-A0A958QDV9-F1
#
_entry.id   AF-A0A958QDV9-F1
#
_cell.length_a   1.000
_cell.length_b   1.000
_cell.length_c   1.000
_cell.angle_alpha   90.00
_cell.angle_beta   90.00
_cell.angle_gamma   90.00
#
_symmetry.space_group_name_H-M   'P 1'
#
loop_
_entity.id
_entity.type
_entity.pdbx_description
1 polymer ?
#
loop_
_entity_poly.entity_id
_entity_poly.type
_entity_poly.pdbx_seq_one_letter_code
_entity_poly.pdbx_strand_id
1 'polypeptide(L)'
;MSIDWLFDIERDLDNGKEILACPGVAQNDWVVGKPLDELRRVGKRTASSKKISVNIVKLIPKLDTVAGDLYLVPTRIGDPGGRGEPQVKWSVVDTREAAEMMRDLRHGPAPFFGMEVLESVDPVED
;
A
#
# COMPACT_ATOMS: atom_id res chain seq x y z
N MET A 1 15.25 13.06 -1.87
CA MET A 1 13.79 13.27 -1.70
C MET A 1 13.17 11.92 -1.62
N SER A 2 12.89 11.47 -0.40
CA SER A 2 13.48 10.19 -0.03
C SER A 2 12.46 9.08 0.11
N ILE A 3 12.66 8.11 -0.78
CA ILE A 3 12.57 6.67 -0.54
C ILE A 3 12.79 6.25 0.94
N ASP A 4 13.50 7.02 1.78
CA ASP A 4 13.60 6.85 3.24
C ASP A 4 12.25 6.59 3.91
N TRP A 5 11.15 7.24 3.50
CA TRP A 5 9.84 6.94 4.09
C TRP A 5 9.40 5.48 3.85
N LEU A 6 9.72 4.91 2.68
CA LEU A 6 9.46 3.51 2.39
C LEU A 6 10.37 2.58 3.21
N PHE A 7 11.63 2.97 3.42
CA PHE A 7 12.56 2.24 4.30
C PHE A 7 12.17 2.34 5.77
N ASP A 8 11.59 3.47 6.20
CA ASP A 8 11.05 3.63 7.54
C ASP A 8 9.84 2.71 7.75
N ILE A 9 8.97 2.55 6.74
CA ILE A 9 7.89 1.55 6.75
C ILE A 9 8.46 0.14 6.87
N GLU A 10 9.44 -0.23 6.05
CA GLU A 10 10.07 -1.55 6.10
C GLU A 10 10.66 -1.83 7.48
N ARG A 11 11.43 -0.87 8.03
CA ARG A 11 12.01 -0.98 9.38
C ARG A 11 10.94 -1.07 10.46
N ASP A 12 9.85 -0.31 10.34
CA ASP A 12 8.75 -0.35 11.30
C ASP A 12 8.06 -1.74 11.28
N LEU A 13 7.85 -2.32 10.10
CA LEU A 13 7.31 -3.68 9.96
C LEU A 13 8.24 -4.73 10.57
N ASP A 14 9.55 -4.64 10.30
CA ASP A 14 10.56 -5.55 10.86
C ASP A 14 10.63 -5.46 12.40
N ASN A 15 10.27 -4.30 12.98
CA ASN A 15 10.13 -4.10 14.42
C ASN A 15 8.78 -4.56 15.00
N GLY A 16 7.91 -5.17 14.18
CA GLY A 16 6.61 -5.68 14.58
C GLY A 16 5.52 -4.63 14.69
N LYS A 17 5.71 -3.42 14.13
CA LYS A 17 4.68 -2.39 14.11
C LYS A 17 3.63 -2.72 13.06
N GLU A 18 2.37 -2.56 13.42
CA GLU A 18 1.28 -2.71 12.48
C GLU A 18 1.15 -1.47 11.58
N ILE A 19 1.22 -1.71 10.26
CA ILE A 19 0.99 -0.67 9.25
C ILE A 19 -0.16 -1.13 8.38
N LEU A 20 -1.18 -0.29 8.31
CA LEU A 20 -2.37 -0.55 7.52
C LEU A 20 -2.33 0.26 6.22
N ALA A 21 -2.95 -0.28 5.17
CA ALA A 21 -3.07 0.37 3.89
C ALA A 21 -4.45 0.16 3.27
N CYS A 22 -4.89 1.10 2.44
CA CYS A 22 -6.14 1.02 1.69
C CYS A 22 -5.95 1.62 0.30
N PRO A 23 -6.57 1.05 -0.75
CA PRO A 23 -6.64 1.70 -2.05
C PRO A 23 -7.23 3.11 -1.93
N GLY A 24 -6.58 4.06 -2.59
CA GLY A 24 -7.07 5.43 -2.76
C GLY A 24 -8.05 5.54 -3.92
N VAL A 25 -8.70 6.70 -4.04
CA VAL A 25 -9.68 7.00 -5.10
C VAL A 25 -9.00 7.04 -6.47
N ALA A 26 -7.81 7.65 -6.55
CA ALA A 26 -7.06 7.73 -7.79
C ALA A 26 -6.52 6.35 -8.21
N GLN A 27 -6.20 6.22 -9.49
CA GLN A 27 -5.56 5.01 -10.00
C GLN A 27 -4.15 4.86 -9.41
N ASN A 28 -3.81 3.62 -9.05
CA ASN A 28 -2.51 3.24 -8.49
C ASN A 28 -2.12 4.06 -7.25
N ASP A 29 -3.12 4.55 -6.52
CA ASP A 29 -2.97 5.34 -5.32
C ASP A 29 -3.34 4.49 -4.11
N TRP A 30 -2.56 4.62 -3.03
CA TRP A 30 -2.80 3.91 -1.77
C TRP A 30 -2.52 4.84 -0.61
N VAL A 31 -3.40 4.78 0.38
CA VAL A 31 -3.23 5.48 1.65
C VAL A 31 -2.61 4.49 2.63
N VAL A 32 -1.41 4.79 3.11
CA VAL A 32 -0.60 3.89 3.95
C VAL A 32 -0.28 4.56 5.28
N GLY A 33 -0.30 3.79 6.37
CA GLY A 33 0.11 4.24 7.70
C GLY A 33 -0.90 5.13 8.42
N LYS A 34 -2.17 5.12 8.00
CA LYS A 34 -3.26 5.80 8.72
C LYS A 34 -3.98 4.83 9.67
N PRO A 35 -4.62 5.34 10.74
CA PRO A 35 -5.45 4.51 11.63
C PRO A 35 -6.61 3.85 10.87
N LEU A 36 -7.07 2.70 11.37
CA LEU A 36 -8.13 1.90 10.75
C LEU A 36 -9.41 2.70 10.47
N ASP A 37 -9.85 3.55 11.40
CA ASP A 37 -11.07 4.37 11.22
C ASP A 37 -10.94 5.39 10.08
N GLU A 38 -9.74 5.91 9.85
CA GLU A 38 -9.48 6.80 8.72
C GLU A 38 -9.45 6.00 7.41
N LEU A 39 -8.82 4.82 7.41
CA LEU A 39 -8.80 3.92 6.26
C LEU A 39 -10.19 3.41 5.90
N ARG A 40 -11.08 3.15 6.86
CA ARG A 40 -12.49 2.83 6.59
C ARG A 40 -13.22 3.96 5.86
N ARG A 41 -12.98 5.22 6.24
CA ARG A 41 -13.54 6.39 5.53
C ARG A 41 -12.98 6.52 4.12
N VAL A 42 -11.69 6.28 3.94
CA VAL A 42 -11.05 6.23 2.61
C VAL A 42 -11.61 5.08 1.78
N GLY A 43 -11.73 3.89 2.35
CA GLY A 43 -12.25 2.68 1.73
C GLY A 43 -13.67 2.87 1.25
N LYS A 44 -14.58 3.41 2.09
CA LYS A 44 -15.96 3.72 1.69
C LYS A 44 -16.03 4.68 0.52
N ARG A 45 -15.25 5.77 0.55
CA ARG A 45 -15.20 6.73 -0.57
C ARG A 45 -14.66 6.09 -1.84
N THR A 46 -13.62 5.27 -1.72
CA THR A 46 -12.99 4.60 -2.86
C THR A 46 -13.89 3.53 -3.46
N ALA A 47 -14.49 2.67 -2.63
CA ALA A 47 -15.42 1.64 -3.05
C ALA A 47 -16.63 2.24 -3.78
N SER A 48 -17.27 3.25 -3.18
CA SER A 48 -18.40 3.95 -3.82
C SER A 48 -18.01 4.66 -5.11
N SER A 49 -16.82 5.26 -5.17
CA SER A 49 -16.33 5.94 -6.38
C SER A 49 -16.00 4.97 -7.51
N LYS A 50 -15.47 3.79 -7.19
CA LYS A 50 -15.07 2.77 -8.17
C LYS A 50 -16.16 1.73 -8.45
N LYS A 51 -17.24 1.75 -7.67
CA LYS A 51 -18.37 0.80 -7.71
C LYS A 51 -17.91 -0.66 -7.59
N ILE A 52 -16.87 -0.88 -6.78
CA ILE A 52 -16.30 -2.20 -6.47
C ILE A 52 -15.90 -2.23 -5.00
N SER A 53 -15.88 -3.41 -4.39
CA SER A 53 -15.35 -3.60 -3.04
C SER A 53 -13.85 -3.33 -3.02
N VAL A 54 -13.34 -2.75 -1.93
CA VAL A 54 -11.91 -2.51 -1.72
C VAL A 54 -11.46 -3.11 -0.41
N ASN A 55 -10.23 -3.62 -0.37
CA ASN A 55 -9.68 -4.24 0.82
C ASN A 55 -8.82 -3.25 1.59
N ILE A 56 -9.07 -3.14 2.89
CA ILE A 56 -8.11 -2.63 3.86
C ILE A 56 -7.18 -3.79 4.19
N VAL A 57 -5.89 -3.56 4.04
CA VAL A 57 -4.87 -4.58 4.23
C VAL A 57 -3.92 -4.18 5.35
N LYS A 58 -3.37 -5.18 6.01
CA LYS A 58 -2.18 -5.07 6.83
C LYS A 58 -0.96 -5.31 5.95
N LEU A 59 0.01 -4.41 6.01
CA LEU A 59 1.31 -4.62 5.39
C LEU A 59 2.11 -5.57 6.28
N ILE A 60 2.78 -6.54 5.65
CA ILE A 60 3.63 -7.52 6.33
C ILE A 60 5.01 -7.58 5.66
N PRO A 61 6.06 -8.00 6.39
CA PRO A 61 7.36 -8.27 5.79
C PRO A 61 7.21 -9.25 4.63
N LYS A 62 7.91 -8.98 3.52
CA LYS A 62 7.89 -9.84 2.32
C LYS A 62 8.31 -11.29 2.58
N LEU A 63 9.06 -11.55 3.66
CA LEU A 63 9.48 -12.89 4.07
C LEU A 63 8.38 -13.66 4.82
N ASP A 64 7.38 -12.95 5.34
CA ASP A 64 6.27 -13.52 6.12
C ASP A 64 5.05 -13.84 5.25
N THR A 65 5.10 -13.51 3.95
CA THR A 65 4.04 -13.84 2.99
C THR A 65 3.91 -15.35 2.78
N VAL A 66 2.67 -15.83 2.67
CA VAL A 66 2.33 -17.21 2.31
C VAL A 66 1.83 -17.31 0.87
N ALA A 67 1.71 -18.53 0.37
CA ALA A 67 1.23 -18.77 -0.99
C ALA A 67 -0.18 -18.20 -1.20
N GLY A 68 -0.32 -17.30 -2.18
CA GLY A 68 -1.58 -16.63 -2.50
C GLY A 68 -1.69 -15.20 -1.97
N ASP A 69 -0.76 -14.77 -1.11
CA ASP A 69 -0.68 -13.38 -0.69
C ASP A 69 -0.28 -12.47 -1.86
N LEU A 70 -0.74 -11.22 -1.77
CA LEU A 70 -0.41 -10.19 -2.75
C LEU A 70 0.69 -9.28 -2.21
N TYR A 71 1.41 -8.62 -3.13
CA TYR A 71 2.46 -7.67 -2.81
C TYR A 71 2.07 -6.26 -3.26
N LEU A 72 2.32 -5.28 -2.41
CA LEU A 72 2.20 -3.87 -2.70
C LEU A 72 3.57 -3.29 -3.07
N VAL A 73 3.69 -2.80 -4.31
CA VAL A 73 4.96 -2.43 -4.93
C VAL A 73 4.95 -0.95 -5.31
N PRO A 74 5.88 -0.13 -4.82
CA PRO A 74 6.05 1.24 -5.29
C PRO A 74 6.64 1.25 -6.71
N THR A 75 5.88 1.72 -7.69
CA THR A 75 6.26 1.74 -9.11
C THR A 75 6.67 3.12 -9.60
N ARG A 76 6.33 4.18 -8.86
CA ARG A 76 6.82 5.54 -9.12
C ARG A 76 6.88 6.33 -7.83
N ILE A 77 8.05 6.85 -7.49
CA ILE A 77 8.25 7.71 -6.33
C ILE A 77 8.36 9.16 -6.81
N GLY A 78 7.34 9.96 -6.54
CA GLY A 78 7.31 11.38 -6.82
C GLY A 78 7.78 12.24 -5.65
N ASP A 79 7.78 13.55 -5.86
CA ASP A 79 8.17 14.51 -4.81
C ASP A 79 7.21 14.47 -3.61
N PRO A 80 7.70 14.81 -2.40
CA PRO A 80 6.86 14.95 -1.21
C PRO A 80 5.70 15.91 -1.44
N GLY A 81 4.49 15.48 -1.06
CA GLY A 81 3.35 16.39 -0.96
C GLY A 81 3.50 17.38 0.19
N GLY A 82 2.55 18.31 0.35
CA GLY A 82 2.58 19.34 1.40
C GLY A 82 2.58 18.84 2.86
N ARG A 83 2.52 17.52 3.08
CA ARG A 83 2.62 16.87 4.40
C ARG A 83 3.90 16.05 4.60
N GLY A 84 4.85 16.11 3.66
CA GLY A 84 6.15 15.41 3.76
C GLY A 84 6.14 13.95 3.28
N GLU A 85 4.97 13.33 3.11
CA GLU A 85 4.83 11.99 2.51
C GLU A 85 5.10 12.07 0.99
N PRO A 86 5.94 11.18 0.41
CA PRO A 86 6.17 11.12 -1.04
C PRO A 86 4.89 10.74 -1.78
N GLN A 87 4.68 11.33 -2.96
CA GLN A 87 3.63 10.86 -3.85
C GLN A 87 4.05 9.54 -4.50
N VAL A 88 3.62 8.42 -3.92
CA VAL A 88 3.95 7.09 -4.42
C VAL A 88 2.82 6.55 -5.29
N LYS A 89 3.15 6.08 -6.50
CA LYS A 89 2.27 5.18 -7.26
C LYS A 89 2.63 3.75 -6.96
N TRP A 90 1.59 2.94 -6.80
CA TRP A 90 1.68 1.58 -6.35
C TRP A 90 1.11 0.62 -7.39
N SER A 91 1.56 -0.62 -7.33
CA SER A 91 0.95 -1.73 -8.05
C SER A 91 0.80 -2.91 -7.13
N VAL A 92 -0.21 -3.73 -7.41
CA VAL A 92 -0.47 -4.97 -6.70
C VAL A 92 -0.10 -6.11 -7.61
N VAL A 93 0.73 -7.02 -7.12
CA VAL A 93 1.18 -8.21 -7.84
C VAL A 93 1.00 -9.44 -6.98
N ASP A 94 0.94 -10.61 -7.60
CA ASP A 94 0.65 -11.90 -6.97
C ASP A 94 1.89 -12.76 -6.71
N THR A 95 3.07 -12.30 -7.15
CA THR A 95 4.34 -13.02 -7.00
C THR A 95 5.46 -12.10 -6.54
N ARG A 96 6.37 -12.66 -5.76
CA ARG A 96 7.55 -11.95 -5.26
C ARG A 96 8.47 -11.54 -6.41
N GLU A 97 8.61 -12.40 -7.42
CA GLU A 97 9.43 -12.15 -8.59
C GLU A 97 8.89 -10.95 -9.40
N ALA A 98 7.57 -10.87 -9.61
CA ALA A 98 6.96 -9.71 -10.24
C ALA A 98 7.18 -8.43 -9.42
N ALA A 99 7.11 -8.52 -8.08
CA ALA A 99 7.37 -7.39 -7.21
C ALA A 99 8.80 -6.85 -7.35
N GLU A 100 9.80 -7.74 -7.39
CA GLU A 100 11.21 -7.41 -7.60
C GLU A 100 11.46 -6.74 -8.97
N MET A 101 10.71 -7.15 -10.01
CA MET A 101 10.82 -6.60 -11.37
C MET A 101 10.11 -5.25 -11.54
N MET A 102 9.07 -4.97 -10.75
CA MET A 102 8.23 -3.78 -10.91
C MET A 102 8.64 -2.58 -10.03
N ARG A 103 9.46 -2.80 -9.01
CA ARG A 103 9.88 -1.72 -8.10
C ARG A 103 10.60 -0.59 -8.85
N ASP A 104 10.35 0.64 -8.43
CA ASP A 104 11.12 1.79 -8.92
C ASP A 104 12.58 1.70 -8.44
N LEU A 105 13.52 1.70 -9.39
CA LEU A 105 14.97 1.60 -9.14
C LEU A 105 15.69 2.95 -9.25
N ARG A 106 15.00 4.03 -9.65
CA ARG A 106 15.62 5.33 -9.96
C ARG A 106 16.30 5.97 -8.76
N HIS A 107 15.85 5.61 -7.56
CA HIS A 107 16.33 6.16 -6.29
C HIS A 107 16.96 5.08 -5.38
N GLY A 108 17.32 3.92 -5.94
CA GLY A 108 17.69 2.72 -5.19
C GLY A 108 16.58 1.67 -5.20
N PRO A 109 16.83 0.43 -4.74
CA PRO A 109 15.82 -0.62 -4.72
C PRO A 109 14.76 -0.31 -3.67
N ALA A 110 13.64 0.29 -4.09
CA ALA A 110 12.53 0.55 -3.18
C ALA A 110 12.00 -0.76 -2.58
N PRO A 111 11.69 -0.78 -1.27
CA PRO A 111 11.09 -1.96 -0.67
C PRO A 111 9.67 -2.14 -1.19
N PHE A 112 9.20 -3.38 -1.15
CA PHE A 112 7.81 -3.75 -1.40
C PHE A 112 7.32 -4.60 -0.23
N PHE A 113 6.01 -4.69 -0.08
CA PHE A 113 5.39 -5.20 1.13
C PHE A 113 4.42 -6.33 0.79
N GLY A 114 4.35 -7.36 1.62
CA GLY A 114 3.25 -8.31 1.57
C GLY A 114 1.95 -7.66 2.05
N MET A 115 0.82 -8.21 1.65
CA MET A 115 -0.50 -7.74 2.07
C MET A 115 -1.33 -8.90 2.61
N GLU A 116 -1.85 -8.70 3.82
CA GLU A 116 -2.87 -9.54 4.42
C GLU A 116 -4.19 -8.75 4.47
N VAL A 117 -5.29 -9.32 3.97
CA VAL A 117 -6.59 -8.65 3.99
C VAL A 117 -7.14 -8.63 5.41
N LEU A 118 -7.39 -7.43 5.94
CA LEU A 118 -7.97 -7.22 7.26
C LEU A 118 -9.50 -7.10 7.19
N GLU A 119 -9.99 -6.27 6.25
CA GLU A 119 -11.41 -5.98 6.08
C GLU A 119 -11.70 -5.64 4.61
N SER A 120 -12.86 -6.06 4.11
CA SER A 120 -13.39 -5.61 2.82
C SER A 120 -14.46 -4.55 3.04
N VAL A 121 -14.40 -3.48 2.25
CA VAL A 121 -15.35 -2.37 2.29
C VAL A 121 -16.11 -2.34 0.97
N ASP A 122 -17.41 -2.55 1.05
CA ASP A 122 -18.31 -2.53 -0.10
C ASP A 122 -18.75 -1.10 -0.48
N PRO A 123 -19.12 -0.86 -1.75
CA PRO A 123 -19.73 0.39 -2.15
C PRO A 123 -21.06 0.62 -1.41
N VAL A 124 -21.36 1.87 -1.11
CA VAL A 124 -22.69 2.25 -0.61
C VAL A 124 -23.68 2.07 -1.75
N GLU A 125 -24.66 1.18 -1.58
CA GLU A 125 -25.82 1.07 -2.46
C GLU A 125 -26.68 2.33 -2.27
N ASP A 126 -26.98 3.01 -3.39
CA ASP A 126 -27.89 4.18 -3.44
C ASP A 126 -29.28 3.70 -3.87
#